data_AF-A0A9D7I6W2-F1
#
_entry.id   AF-A0A9D7I6W2-F1
#
_cell.length_a   1.000
_cell.length_b   1.000
_cell.length_c   1.000
_cell.angle_alpha   90.00
_cell.angle_beta   90.00
_cell.angle_gamma   90.00
#
_symmetry.space_group_name_H-M   'P 1'
#
loop_
_entity.id
_entity.type
_entity.pdbx_description
1 polymer ?
#
loop_
_entity_poly.entity_id
_entity_poly.type
_entity_poly.pdbx_seq_one_letter_code
_entity_poly.pdbx_strand_id
1 'polypeptide(L)'
;MKEAEKISKPVQPLEGNAELIAPDYFAFVKGGTFTMGCTPEQGADCEGDEKPAHSVKVRDFFIGRQEVTNAEFCAFLNEKGNQSEGGGTWLNAKNSYVKIEKKGCFLRKRI
;
A
#
# COMPACT_ATOMS: atom_id res chain seq x y z
N MET A 1 12.58 24.16 -12.35
CA MET A 1 12.33 22.80 -12.88
C MET A 1 13.48 21.90 -12.44
N LYS A 2 13.47 21.37 -11.21
CA LYS A 2 14.54 20.49 -10.70
C LYS A 2 14.02 19.38 -9.77
N GLU A 3 12.76 18.97 -9.90
CA GLU A 3 12.11 18.08 -8.91
C GLU A 3 11.30 16.95 -9.55
N ALA A 4 11.73 16.46 -10.72
CA ALA A 4 11.06 15.36 -11.42
C ALA A 4 11.98 14.18 -11.78
N GLU A 5 13.27 14.23 -11.44
CA GLU A 5 14.24 13.21 -11.90
C GLU A 5 14.63 12.17 -10.84
N LYS A 6 13.93 12.12 -9.70
CA LYS A 6 14.31 11.21 -8.60
C LYS A 6 13.54 9.89 -8.53
N ILE A 7 12.63 9.59 -9.48
CA ILE A 7 11.76 8.40 -9.42
C ILE A 7 11.83 7.58 -10.72
N SER A 8 13.03 7.27 -11.23
CA SER A 8 13.15 6.46 -12.45
C SER A 8 14.33 5.47 -12.51
N LYS A 9 15.06 5.23 -11.41
CA LYS A 9 16.13 4.21 -11.46
C LYS A 9 15.58 2.83 -11.07
N PRO A 10 15.76 1.80 -11.92
CA PRO A 10 15.38 0.43 -11.58
C PRO A 10 16.21 -0.05 -10.39
N VAL A 11 15.55 -0.67 -9.41
CA VAL A 11 16.21 -1.28 -8.25
C VAL A 11 17.08 -2.43 -8.75
N GLN A 12 18.40 -2.28 -8.68
CA GLN A 12 19.35 -3.35 -8.98
C GLN A 12 19.44 -4.32 -7.79
N PRO A 13 19.73 -5.63 -8.01
CA PRO A 13 19.96 -6.56 -6.92
C PRO A 13 21.23 -6.16 -6.16
N LEU A 14 21.11 -5.90 -4.85
CA LEU A 14 22.25 -5.63 -3.98
C LEU A 14 22.86 -6.95 -3.52
N GLU A 15 24.03 -7.30 -4.07
CA GLU A 15 24.93 -8.28 -3.48
C GLU A 15 25.73 -7.65 -2.35
N GLY A 16 25.75 -8.30 -1.17
CA GLY A 16 26.66 -7.95 -0.07
C GLY A 16 25.99 -7.25 1.12
N ASN A 17 25.89 -7.99 2.22
CA ASN A 17 25.76 -7.57 3.63
C ASN A 17 25.43 -6.09 3.94
N ALA A 18 24.24 -5.62 3.57
CA ALA A 18 23.71 -4.34 4.02
C ALA A 18 22.58 -4.58 5.01
N GLU A 19 22.73 -4.05 6.22
CA GLU A 19 21.64 -3.74 7.14
C GLU A 19 20.45 -3.23 6.31
N LEU A 20 19.32 -3.94 6.39
CA LEU A 20 18.14 -3.70 5.58
C LEU A 20 17.54 -2.34 5.95
N ILE A 21 18.12 -1.26 5.44
CA ILE A 21 17.52 0.07 5.54
C ILE A 21 16.34 0.04 4.57
N ALA A 22 15.21 -0.44 5.06
CA ALA A 22 13.94 -0.12 4.45
C ALA A 22 13.94 1.41 4.24
N PRO A 23 13.54 1.92 3.06
CA PRO A 23 13.22 3.33 2.94
C PRO A 23 12.31 3.70 4.12
N ASP A 24 12.47 4.87 4.75
CA ASP A 24 11.78 5.27 5.99
C ASP A 24 10.25 5.03 6.01
N TYR A 25 9.69 4.84 4.81
CA TYR A 25 8.30 4.51 4.49
C TYR A 25 7.87 3.06 4.72
N PHE A 26 8.80 2.11 4.86
CA PHE A 26 8.53 0.69 5.08
C PHE A 26 9.11 0.23 6.41
N ALA A 27 8.40 -0.64 7.11
CA ALA A 27 8.86 -1.33 8.30
C ALA A 27 9.27 -2.76 7.94
N PHE A 28 10.44 -3.18 8.40
CA PHE A 28 10.82 -4.59 8.38
C PHE A 28 10.05 -5.36 9.45
N VAL A 29 9.36 -6.42 9.04
CA VAL A 29 8.67 -7.34 9.92
C VAL A 29 9.39 -8.68 9.87
N LYS A 30 10.02 -9.03 11.00
CA LYS A 30 10.67 -10.33 11.13
C LYS A 30 9.60 -11.42 11.09
N GLY A 31 9.81 -12.40 10.22
CA GLY A 31 8.95 -13.56 10.09
C GLY A 31 8.98 -14.41 11.36
N GLY A 32 7.91 -15.17 11.58
CA GLY A 32 7.70 -15.94 12.78
C GLY A 32 6.35 -16.60 12.78
N THR A 33 5.98 -17.15 13.95
CA THR A 33 4.66 -17.73 14.19
C THR A 33 3.91 -16.85 15.16
N PHE A 34 2.65 -16.54 14.87
CA PHE A 34 1.76 -15.77 15.74
C PHE A 34 0.34 -16.32 15.70
N THR A 35 -0.50 -15.87 16.62
CA THR A 35 -1.93 -16.17 16.65
C THR A 35 -2.68 -15.14 15.81
N MET A 36 -3.32 -15.57 14.72
CA MET A 36 -4.17 -14.73 13.87
C MET A 36 -5.64 -14.98 14.18
N GLY A 37 -6.44 -13.92 14.14
CA GLY A 37 -7.87 -13.94 14.44
C GLY A 37 -8.17 -13.32 15.81
N CYS A 38 -9.45 -13.30 16.17
CA CYS A 38 -9.92 -12.67 17.39
C CYS A 38 -9.39 -13.36 18.66
N THR A 39 -8.78 -12.59 19.56
CA THR A 39 -8.31 -13.06 20.87
C THR A 39 -9.27 -12.67 22.00
N PRO A 40 -9.24 -13.35 23.17
CA PRO A 40 -10.17 -13.09 24.27
C PRO A 40 -10.22 -11.63 24.75
N GLU A 41 -9.13 -10.87 24.58
CA GLU A 41 -9.02 -9.45 24.97
C GLU A 41 -9.98 -8.54 24.18
N GLN A 42 -10.42 -8.96 22.99
CA GLN A 42 -11.37 -8.23 22.14
C GLN A 42 -12.84 -8.51 22.50
N GLY A 43 -13.10 -9.55 23.30
CA GLY A 43 -14.41 -9.82 23.88
C GLY A 43 -15.55 -9.96 22.86
N ALA A 44 -16.55 -9.09 22.98
CA ALA A 44 -17.78 -9.13 22.18
C ALA A 44 -17.65 -8.47 20.81
N ASP A 45 -16.55 -7.78 20.53
CA ASP A 45 -16.33 -7.06 19.26
C ASP A 45 -15.99 -8.00 18.10
N CYS A 46 -15.84 -9.30 18.37
CA CYS A 46 -15.39 -10.26 17.38
C CYS A 46 -16.54 -10.89 16.59
N GLU A 47 -16.53 -10.64 15.29
CA GLU A 47 -17.43 -11.27 14.34
C GLU A 47 -17.08 -12.75 14.06
N GLY A 48 -17.97 -13.45 13.35
CA GLY A 48 -17.82 -14.88 13.09
C GLY A 48 -16.66 -15.24 12.16
N ASP A 49 -16.34 -14.37 11.19
CA ASP A 49 -15.25 -14.54 10.22
C ASP A 49 -13.86 -14.21 10.79
N GLU A 50 -13.79 -13.59 11.96
CA GLU A 50 -12.56 -13.38 12.71
C GLU A 50 -12.14 -14.60 13.54
N LYS A 51 -12.97 -15.66 13.57
CA LYS A 51 -12.80 -16.86 14.41
C LYS A 51 -12.61 -18.12 13.57
N PRO A 52 -11.98 -19.17 14.13
CA PRO A 52 -11.26 -19.17 15.40
C PRO A 52 -9.86 -18.55 15.27
N ALA A 53 -9.33 -18.06 16.40
CA ALA A 53 -7.91 -17.77 16.52
C ALA A 53 -7.08 -19.02 16.24
N HIS A 54 -6.07 -18.91 15.39
CA HIS A 54 -5.22 -20.03 14.99
C HIS A 54 -3.78 -19.60 14.72
N SER A 55 -2.86 -20.57 14.73
CA SER A 55 -1.44 -20.32 14.55
C SER A 55 -1.08 -20.15 13.07
N VAL A 56 -0.43 -19.03 12.74
CA VAL A 56 0.03 -18.71 11.37
C VAL A 56 1.53 -18.47 11.38
N LYS A 57 2.24 -19.05 10.41
CA LYS A 57 3.68 -18.82 10.19
C LYS A 57 3.91 -18.06 8.89
N VAL A 58 4.61 -16.93 8.99
CA VAL A 58 4.99 -16.09 7.84
C VAL A 58 6.51 -15.95 7.72
N ARG A 59 6.99 -15.66 6.51
CA ARG A 59 8.42 -15.32 6.27
C ARG A 59 8.66 -13.84 6.60
N ASP A 60 9.93 -13.43 6.59
CA ASP A 60 10.30 -12.02 6.69
C ASP A 60 9.68 -11.22 5.54
N PHE A 61 9.19 -10.01 5.83
CA PHE A 61 8.62 -9.11 4.83
C PHE A 61 8.75 -7.65 5.23
N PHE A 62 8.44 -6.74 4.30
CA PHE A 62 8.28 -5.31 4.58
C PHE A 62 6.82 -4.91 4.43
N ILE A 63 6.35 -4.00 5.27
CA ILE A 63 5.02 -3.40 5.16
C ILE A 63 5.14 -1.88 5.18
N GLY A 64 4.31 -1.19 4.40
CA GLY A 64 4.25 0.27 4.44
C GLY A 64 3.86 0.74 5.84
N ARG A 65 4.55 1.77 6.36
CA ARG A 65 4.24 2.38 7.66
C ARG A 65 2.96 3.21 7.61
N GLN A 66 2.56 3.62 6.42
CA GLN A 66 1.31 4.32 6.16
C GLN A 66 0.66 3.76 4.89
N GLU A 67 -0.64 4.03 4.76
CA GLU A 67 -1.40 3.72 3.56
C GLU A 67 -0.87 4.51 2.35
N VAL A 68 -1.11 3.99 1.15
CA VAL A 68 -0.81 4.70 -0.09
C VAL A 68 -1.64 5.98 -0.14
N THR A 69 -0.97 7.11 -0.27
CA THR A 69 -1.63 8.42 -0.29
C THR A 69 -2.29 8.70 -1.65
N ASN A 70 -3.29 9.57 -1.65
CA ASN A 70 -3.89 10.06 -2.90
C ASN A 70 -2.86 10.67 -3.86
N ALA A 71 -1.78 11.28 -3.34
CA ALA A 71 -0.74 11.87 -4.18
C ALA A 71 0.09 10.80 -4.89
N GLU A 72 0.48 9.74 -4.18
CA GLU A 72 1.19 8.59 -4.76
C GLU A 72 0.33 7.86 -5.77
N PHE A 73 -0.95 7.64 -5.45
CA PHE A 73 -1.88 7.01 -6.38
C PHE A 73 -2.13 7.86 -7.64
N CYS A 74 -2.18 9.20 -7.52
CA CYS A 74 -2.23 10.10 -8.68
C CYS A 74 -0.99 9.96 -9.55
N ALA A 75 0.21 9.87 -8.97
CA ALA A 75 1.45 9.70 -9.72
C ALA A 75 1.41 8.39 -10.53
N PHE A 76 1.01 7.28 -9.90
CA PHE A 76 0.81 6.00 -10.57
C PHE A 76 -0.20 6.08 -11.72
N LEU A 77 -1.38 6.65 -11.49
CA LEU A 77 -2.42 6.76 -12.52
C LEU A 77 -2.04 7.71 -13.66
N ASN A 78 -1.24 8.75 -13.40
CA ASN A 78 -0.73 9.63 -14.45
C ASN A 78 0.30 8.93 -15.34
N GLU A 79 1.07 7.99 -14.78
CA GLU A 79 2.05 7.21 -15.52
C GLU A 79 1.41 6.06 -16.30
N LYS A 80 0.53 5.29 -15.65
CA LYS A 80 -0.05 4.07 -16.23
C LYS A 80 -1.40 4.30 -16.91
N GLY A 81 -2.03 5.44 -16.68
CA GLY A 81 -3.42 5.68 -17.04
C GLY A 81 -4.40 5.01 -16.06
N ASN A 82 -5.66 5.46 -16.10
CA ASN A 82 -6.74 4.82 -15.36
C ASN A 82 -7.27 3.62 -16.18
N GLN A 83 -6.74 2.43 -15.91
CA GLN A 83 -7.11 1.21 -16.64
C GLN A 83 -8.44 0.62 -16.17
N SER A 84 -8.97 -0.32 -16.97
CA SER A 84 -10.18 -1.08 -16.67
C SER A 84 -9.86 -2.57 -16.52
N GLU A 85 -10.34 -3.18 -15.44
CA GLU A 85 -10.15 -4.60 -15.13
C GLU A 85 -11.34 -5.12 -14.31
N GLY A 86 -11.74 -6.38 -14.52
CA GLY A 86 -12.80 -7.01 -13.73
C GLY A 86 -14.17 -6.31 -13.79
N GLY A 87 -14.45 -5.55 -14.84
CA GLY A 87 -15.70 -4.78 -14.99
C GLY A 87 -15.69 -3.40 -14.30
N GLY A 88 -14.58 -2.97 -13.72
CA GLY A 88 -14.40 -1.64 -13.11
C GLY A 88 -13.20 -0.88 -13.67
N THR A 89 -13.07 0.40 -13.29
CA THR A 89 -11.83 1.19 -13.51
C THR A 89 -11.03 1.25 -12.22
N TRP A 90 -9.71 1.37 -12.32
CA TRP A 90 -8.83 1.51 -11.14
C TRP A 90 -9.19 2.71 -10.26
N LEU A 91 -9.65 3.81 -10.87
CA LEU A 91 -10.21 4.97 -10.19
C LEU A 91 -11.59 5.30 -10.73
N ASN A 92 -12.62 5.10 -9.89
CA ASN A 92 -13.95 5.60 -10.16
C ASN A 92 -14.02 7.11 -9.86
N ALA A 93 -13.50 7.94 -10.77
CA ALA A 93 -13.41 9.39 -10.61
C ALA A 93 -14.77 10.11 -10.52
N LYS A 94 -15.90 9.41 -10.75
CA LYS A 94 -17.26 9.96 -10.62
C LYS A 94 -17.83 9.83 -9.21
N ASN A 95 -17.23 9.01 -8.34
CA ASN A 95 -17.69 8.82 -6.98
C ASN A 95 -17.42 10.08 -6.13
N SER A 96 -18.43 10.59 -5.42
CA SER A 96 -18.35 11.82 -4.63
C SER A 96 -17.32 11.76 -3.49
N TYR A 97 -17.04 10.57 -2.95
CA TYR A 97 -16.05 10.37 -1.89
C TYR A 97 -14.59 10.42 -2.37
N VAL A 98 -14.33 10.36 -3.69
CA VAL A 98 -12.97 10.29 -4.25
C VAL A 98 -12.26 11.62 -4.13
N LYS A 99 -11.20 11.72 -3.34
CA LYS A 99 -10.44 12.96 -3.15
C LYS A 99 -9.35 13.18 -4.22
N ILE A 100 -9.57 12.68 -5.43
CA ILE A 100 -8.71 12.88 -6.60
C ILE A 100 -9.52 13.56 -7.69
N GLU A 101 -8.97 14.61 -8.31
CA GLU A 101 -9.58 15.33 -9.41
C GLU A 101 -8.68 15.35 -10.65
N LYS A 102 -9.30 15.44 -11.82
CA LYS A 102 -8.61 15.65 -13.09
C LYS A 102 -8.49 17.15 -13.36
N LYS A 103 -7.26 17.64 -13.49
CA LYS A 103 -6.94 19.01 -13.93
C LYS A 103 -6.21 18.96 -15.26
N GLY A 104 -6.93 19.25 -16.35
CA GLY A 104 -6.40 19.08 -17.70
C GLY A 104 -6.10 17.61 -18.00
N CYS A 105 -4.85 17.31 -18.35
CA CYS A 105 -4.40 15.94 -18.65
C CYS A 105 -3.95 15.15 -17.41
N PHE A 106 -3.87 15.76 -16.23
CA PHE A 106 -3.28 15.14 -15.03
C PHE A 106 -4.28 14.98 -13.88
N LEU A 107 -4.11 13.92 -13.10
CA LEU A 107 -4.78 13.68 -11.84
C LEU A 107 -3.98 14.28 -10.68
N ARG A 108 -4.68 14.86 -9.70
CA ARG A 108 -4.11 15.37 -8.44
C ARG A 108 -5.10 15.19 -7.29
N LYS A 109 -4.61 15.21 -6.05
CA LYS A 109 -5.47 15.23 -4.86
C LYS A 109 -6.29 16.53 -4.79
N ARG A 110 -7.55 16.45 -4.36
CA ARG A 110 -8.37 17.58 -3.91
C ARG A 110 -7.85 18.04 -2.54
N ILE A 111 -7.69 19.35 -2.38
CA ILE A 111 -7.32 20.00 -1.11
C ILE A 111 -8.60 20.30 -0.33
#